data_AF-A0A7C5FHR3-F1
#
_entry.id   AF-A0A7C5FHR3-F1
#
_cell.length_a   1.000
_cell.length_b   1.000
_cell.length_c   1.000
_cell.angle_alpha   90.00
_cell.angle_beta   90.00
_cell.angle_gamma   90.00
#
_symmetry.space_group_name_H-M   'P 1'
#
loop_
_entity.id
_entity.type
_entity.pdbx_description
1 polymer ?
#
loop_
_entity_poly.entity_id
_entity_poly.type
_entity_poly.pdbx_seq_one_letter_code
_entity_poly.pdbx_strand_id
1 'polypeptide(L)'
;MKRFILFCTILFSSVSPPGFAEVLLEQKIKISEVQIFSTENYPQVLLSFAPGNIHFLDGIDLVVDAEKKVIGVNLHYRLGDGFRRSAFVQGFKGWMIKYPKDGTLFKEITVRVLTPDELFKF
;
A
#
# COMPACT_ATOMS: atom_id res chain seq x y z
N MET A 1 -47.16 24.94 -33.41
CA MET A 1 -47.06 23.50 -33.70
C MET A 1 -45.68 23.00 -33.27
N LYS A 2 -45.64 21.92 -32.46
CA LYS A 2 -44.54 20.97 -32.19
C LYS A 2 -43.24 21.56 -31.56
N ARG A 3 -42.99 21.37 -30.25
CA ARG A 3 -42.39 20.16 -29.60
C ARG A 3 -41.06 19.77 -30.27
N PHE A 4 -39.91 19.68 -29.59
CA PHE A 4 -39.62 18.81 -28.45
C PHE A 4 -38.38 19.29 -27.68
N ILE A 5 -38.50 19.28 -26.35
CA ILE A 5 -37.37 19.26 -25.41
C ILE A 5 -36.74 17.87 -25.48
N LEU A 6 -35.41 17.78 -25.60
CA LEU A 6 -34.68 16.64 -25.03
C LEU A 6 -33.37 17.14 -24.41
N PHE A 7 -33.47 17.41 -23.12
CA PHE A 7 -32.37 17.57 -22.18
C PHE A 7 -31.69 16.20 -22.05
N CYS A 8 -30.67 15.92 -22.87
CA CYS A 8 -29.81 14.75 -22.68
C CYS A 8 -28.56 15.19 -21.92
N THR A 9 -28.76 15.63 -20.69
CA THR A 9 -27.68 15.77 -19.71
C THR A 9 -27.30 14.35 -19.31
N ILE A 10 -26.42 13.72 -20.08
CA ILE A 10 -25.74 12.52 -19.64
C ILE A 10 -24.69 12.97 -18.61
N LEU A 11 -25.17 13.26 -17.41
CA LEU A 11 -24.37 13.19 -16.20
C LEU A 11 -23.99 11.73 -16.04
N PHE A 12 -22.87 11.33 -16.66
CA PHE A 12 -22.08 10.19 -16.20
C PHE A 12 -21.60 10.53 -14.80
N SER A 13 -22.51 10.37 -13.84
CA SER A 13 -22.19 10.19 -12.44
C SER A 13 -21.60 8.79 -12.33
N SER A 14 -20.35 8.64 -12.78
CA SER A 14 -19.47 7.57 -12.30
C SER A 14 -19.09 7.90 -10.86
N VAL A 15 -20.10 7.97 -10.00
CA VAL A 15 -19.89 7.88 -8.56
C VAL A 15 -19.60 6.42 -8.35
N SER A 16 -18.31 6.06 -8.34
CA SER A 16 -17.87 4.77 -7.82
C SER A 16 -18.60 4.59 -6.48
N PRO A 17 -19.40 3.53 -6.32
CA PRO A 17 -20.14 3.37 -5.07
C PRO A 17 -19.14 3.31 -3.91
N PRO A 18 -19.40 3.96 -2.78
CA PRO A 18 -18.57 3.80 -1.59
C PRO A 18 -18.56 2.31 -1.21
N GLY A 19 -17.37 1.71 -1.09
CA GLY A 19 -17.23 0.32 -0.61
C GLY A 19 -16.63 -0.70 -1.57
N PHE A 20 -15.98 -0.30 -2.67
CA PHE A 20 -15.28 -1.27 -3.53
C PHE A 20 -13.86 -1.54 -3.06
N ALA A 21 -13.62 -2.79 -2.69
CA ALA A 21 -12.32 -3.37 -2.48
C ALA A 21 -11.57 -3.41 -3.82
N GLU A 22 -10.55 -2.56 -3.97
CA GLU A 22 -9.82 -2.35 -5.22
C GLU A 22 -8.32 -2.23 -4.97
N VAL A 23 -7.54 -2.90 -5.82
CA VAL A 23 -6.10 -2.68 -5.97
C VAL A 23 -5.90 -1.68 -7.12
N LEU A 24 -5.47 -0.47 -6.77
CA LEU A 24 -5.30 0.65 -7.71
C LEU A 24 -3.98 0.55 -8.49
N LEU A 25 -2.96 -0.03 -7.88
CA LEU A 25 -1.64 -0.26 -8.50
C LEU A 25 -1.00 -1.50 -7.88
N GLU A 26 -0.32 -2.29 -8.70
CA GLU A 26 0.55 -3.38 -8.24
C GLU A 26 1.85 -3.36 -9.06
N GLN A 27 2.99 -3.41 -8.37
CA GLN A 27 4.30 -3.45 -9.00
C GLN A 27 5.27 -4.31 -8.20
N LYS A 28 6.09 -5.10 -8.90
CA LYS A 28 7.27 -5.72 -8.30
C LYS A 28 8.46 -4.78 -8.38
N ILE A 29 9.09 -4.50 -7.25
CA ILE A 29 10.27 -3.63 -7.17
C ILE A 29 11.39 -4.29 -6.37
N LYS A 30 12.63 -4.01 -6.74
CA LYS A 30 13.82 -4.40 -5.96
C LYS A 30 14.17 -3.31 -4.97
N ILE A 31 14.31 -3.68 -3.71
CA ILE A 31 14.62 -2.75 -2.62
C ILE A 31 15.75 -3.32 -1.76
N SER A 32 16.56 -2.41 -1.20
CA SER A 32 17.60 -2.74 -0.23
C SER A 32 17.21 -2.35 1.19
N GLU A 33 16.28 -1.40 1.34
CA GLU A 33 15.85 -0.93 2.65
C GLU A 33 14.46 -0.28 2.62
N VAL A 34 13.69 -0.47 3.68
CA VAL A 34 12.41 0.20 3.95
C VAL A 34 12.38 0.64 5.40
N GLN A 35 11.97 1.89 5.64
CA GLN A 35 11.73 2.42 6.98
C GLN A 35 10.39 3.15 7.02
N ILE A 36 9.61 2.91 8.07
CA ILE A 36 8.39 3.65 8.39
C ILE A 36 8.65 4.52 9.61
N PHE A 37 8.51 5.83 9.47
CA PHE A 37 8.73 6.79 10.53
C PHE A 37 7.42 7.04 11.27
N SER A 38 7.22 6.42 12.44
CA SER A 38 6.03 6.63 13.26
C SER A 38 6.35 7.32 14.58
N THR A 39 5.39 8.09 15.12
CA THR A 39 5.43 8.60 16.50
C THR A 39 4.79 7.66 17.50
N GLU A 40 4.06 6.66 17.02
CA GLU A 40 3.46 5.63 17.86
C GLU A 40 4.49 4.57 18.23
N ASN A 41 4.26 3.91 19.36
CA ASN A 41 5.21 2.96 19.92
C ASN A 41 5.04 1.56 19.30
N TYR A 42 5.34 1.44 18.00
CA TYR A 42 5.43 0.14 17.33
C TYR A 42 6.79 -0.51 17.60
N PRO A 43 6.86 -1.86 17.66
CA PRO A 43 8.13 -2.57 17.67
C PRO A 43 9.00 -2.16 16.47
N GLN A 44 10.22 -1.68 16.73
CA GLN A 44 11.13 -1.19 15.68
C GLN A 44 11.44 -2.23 14.60
N VAL A 45 11.44 -3.51 14.98
CA VAL A 45 11.60 -4.64 14.07
C VAL A 45 10.52 -4.71 12.98
N LEU A 46 9.34 -4.12 13.23
CA LEU A 46 8.23 -4.05 12.27
C LEU A 46 8.30 -2.80 11.40
N LEU A 47 9.03 -1.76 11.82
CA LEU A 47 9.10 -0.48 11.11
C LEU A 47 10.35 -0.36 10.22
N SER A 48 11.33 -1.25 10.36
CA SER A 48 12.62 -1.13 9.69
C SER A 48 13.12 -2.46 9.12
N PHE A 49 13.23 -2.50 7.79
CA PHE A 49 13.85 -3.57 7.03
C PHE A 49 15.09 -3.01 6.33
N ALA A 50 16.26 -3.22 6.91
CA ALA A 50 17.58 -2.86 6.39
C ALA A 50 18.25 -4.05 5.67
N PRO A 51 19.41 -3.88 5.03
CA PRO A 51 20.05 -4.96 4.26
C PRO A 51 20.22 -6.29 5.02
N GLY A 52 20.42 -6.26 6.35
CA GLY A 52 20.57 -7.47 7.16
C GLY A 52 19.28 -8.28 7.35
N ASN A 53 18.10 -7.66 7.23
CA ASN A 53 16.80 -8.31 7.46
C ASN A 53 15.79 -8.10 6.31
N ILE A 54 16.19 -7.47 5.20
CA ILE A 54 15.33 -7.21 4.02
C ILE A 54 14.74 -8.48 3.42
N HIS A 55 15.40 -9.62 3.59
CA HIS A 55 14.95 -10.91 3.10
C HIS A 55 13.65 -11.41 3.77
N PHE A 56 13.28 -10.88 4.93
CA PHE A 56 12.01 -11.20 5.60
C PHE A 56 10.82 -10.43 5.02
N LEU A 57 11.02 -9.30 4.34
CA LEU A 57 9.94 -8.48 3.78
C LEU A 57 9.43 -9.08 2.46
N ASP A 58 8.15 -9.39 2.34
CA ASP A 58 7.54 -9.96 1.13
C ASP A 58 6.80 -8.91 0.29
N GLY A 59 6.24 -7.88 0.93
CA GLY A 59 5.46 -6.89 0.24
C GLY A 59 5.02 -5.72 1.11
N ILE A 60 4.55 -4.67 0.45
CA ILE A 60 4.04 -3.45 1.07
C ILE A 60 2.73 -3.09 0.41
N ASP A 61 1.68 -2.86 1.19
CA ASP A 61 0.47 -2.21 0.69
C ASP A 61 0.42 -0.78 1.22
N LEU A 62 0.30 0.19 0.32
CA LEU A 62 -0.04 1.57 0.61
C LEU A 62 -1.56 1.70 0.58
N VAL A 63 -2.16 2.00 1.73
CA VAL A 63 -3.61 2.11 1.85
C VAL A 63 -4.00 3.56 1.65
N VAL A 64 -4.85 3.83 0.66
CA VAL A 64 -5.28 5.19 0.32
C VAL A 64 -6.76 5.43 0.60
N ASP A 65 -7.11 6.63 1.00
CA ASP A 65 -8.51 7.06 1.13
C ASP A 65 -9.12 7.44 -0.24
N ALA A 66 -10.38 7.89 -0.22
CA ALA A 66 -11.11 8.32 -1.42
C ALA A 66 -10.45 9.53 -2.13
N GLU A 67 -9.63 10.32 -1.43
CA GLU A 67 -8.86 11.45 -1.97
C GLU A 67 -7.47 11.02 -2.48
N LYS A 68 -7.19 9.70 -2.50
CA LYS A 68 -5.90 9.09 -2.86
C LYS A 68 -4.75 9.46 -1.92
N LYS A 69 -5.04 9.92 -0.71
CA LYS A 69 -4.04 10.17 0.32
C LYS A 69 -3.71 8.86 1.02
N VAL A 70 -2.43 8.59 1.23
CA VAL A 70 -2.00 7.40 1.98
C VAL A 70 -2.32 7.58 3.46
N ILE A 71 -3.16 6.70 4.00
CA ILE A 71 -3.64 6.71 5.39
C ILE A 71 -3.01 5.60 6.24
N GLY A 72 -2.34 4.64 5.61
CA GLY A 72 -1.71 3.52 6.30
C GLY A 72 -0.74 2.76 5.40
N VAL A 73 0.19 2.04 6.03
CA VAL A 73 1.11 1.13 5.35
C VAL A 73 0.98 -0.25 5.97
N ASN A 74 0.68 -1.27 5.16
CA ASN A 74 0.68 -2.65 5.61
C ASN A 74 1.94 -3.37 5.11
N LEU A 75 2.73 -3.90 6.03
CA LEU A 75 3.97 -4.60 5.74
C LEU A 75 3.73 -6.10 5.84
N HIS A 76 3.98 -6.83 4.74
CA HIS A 76 3.89 -8.29 4.69
C HIS A 76 5.27 -8.89 4.88
N TYR A 77 5.44 -9.80 5.82
CA TYR A 77 6.74 -10.40 6.10
C TYR A 77 6.63 -11.87 6.54
N ARG A 78 7.73 -12.60 6.39
CA ARG A 78 7.91 -13.96 6.88
C ARG A 78 9.18 -14.01 7.70
N LEU A 79 9.10 -14.56 8.90
CA LEU A 79 10.27 -14.81 9.74
C LEU A 79 10.84 -16.20 9.43
N GLY A 80 11.83 -16.65 10.20
CA GLY A 80 12.49 -17.95 9.99
C GLY A 80 11.58 -19.17 10.11
N ASP A 81 10.37 -19.01 10.64
CA ASP A 81 9.35 -20.06 10.74
C ASP A 81 8.48 -20.22 9.47
N GLY A 82 8.66 -19.35 8.48
CA GLY A 82 7.95 -19.40 7.19
C GLY A 82 6.50 -18.90 7.22
N PHE A 83 5.95 -18.55 8.38
CA PHE A 83 4.58 -18.04 8.48
C PHE A 83 4.50 -16.59 8.00
N ARG A 84 3.57 -16.33 7.08
CA ARG A 84 3.27 -14.99 6.59
C ARG A 84 2.54 -14.20 7.67
N ARG A 85 3.01 -12.98 7.91
CA ARG A 85 2.45 -12.02 8.87
C ARG A 85 2.28 -10.67 8.19
N SER A 86 1.39 -9.86 8.75
CA SER A 86 1.17 -8.49 8.34
C SER A 86 1.25 -7.54 9.54
N ALA A 87 1.75 -6.34 9.31
CA ALA A 87 1.74 -5.26 10.29
C ALA A 87 1.20 -4.00 9.61
N PHE A 88 0.02 -3.58 10.03
CA PHE A 88 -0.58 -2.35 9.57
C PHE A 88 -0.20 -1.18 10.48
N VAL A 89 0.40 -0.16 9.88
CA VAL A 89 0.90 1.02 10.56
C VAL A 89 0.08 2.22 10.11
N GLN A 90 -0.61 2.85 11.06
CA GLN A 90 -1.29 4.14 10.88
C GLN A 90 -0.52 5.24 11.63
N GLY A 91 -0.91 6.50 11.44
CA GLY A 91 -0.35 7.62 12.19
C GLY A 91 1.15 7.88 11.96
N PHE A 92 1.72 7.35 10.87
CA PHE A 92 3.13 7.53 10.53
C PHE A 92 3.38 8.93 9.91
N LYS A 93 4.56 9.48 10.15
CA LYS A 93 5.02 10.77 9.61
C LYS A 93 5.54 10.67 8.17
N GLY A 94 6.04 9.51 7.79
CA GLY A 94 6.51 9.23 6.44
C GLY A 94 7.12 7.84 6.34
N TRP A 95 7.60 7.51 5.14
CA TRP A 95 8.37 6.30 4.89
C TRP A 95 9.57 6.61 3.99
N MET A 96 10.51 5.69 3.96
CA MET A 96 11.65 5.69 3.05
C MET A 96 11.76 4.32 2.41
N ILE A 97 12.02 4.29 1.11
CA ILE A 97 12.38 3.10 0.36
C ILE A 97 13.73 3.39 -0.31
N LYS A 98 14.73 2.54 -0.10
CA LYS A 98 16.00 2.59 -0.84
C LYS A 98 16.04 1.49 -1.88
N TYR A 99 16.40 1.88 -3.10
CA TYR A 99 16.72 0.98 -4.18
C TYR A 99 18.14 0.42 -4.02
N PRO A 100 18.42 -0.79 -4.52
CA PRO A 100 19.75 -1.36 -4.45
C PRO A 100 20.79 -0.54 -5.21
N LYS A 101 21.99 -0.46 -4.64
CA LYS A 101 23.23 -0.03 -5.31
C LYS A 101 24.12 -1.26 -5.53
N ASP A 102 25.16 -1.14 -6.34
CA ASP A 102 26.09 -2.24 -6.59
C ASP A 102 26.65 -2.83 -5.29
N GLY A 103 26.58 -4.15 -5.15
CA GLY A 103 27.03 -4.89 -3.97
C GLY A 103 26.10 -4.84 -2.75
N THR A 104 24.94 -4.17 -2.83
CA THR A 104 23.98 -4.13 -1.71
C THR A 104 23.06 -5.34 -1.74
N LEU A 105 22.80 -5.95 -0.58
CA LEU A 105 21.73 -6.95 -0.46
C LEU A 105 20.37 -6.32 -0.81
N PHE A 106 19.55 -7.08 -1.52
CA PHE A 106 18.23 -6.63 -1.94
C PHE A 106 17.24 -7.78 -1.98
N LYS A 107 15.96 -7.43 -1.97
CA LYS A 107 14.86 -8.34 -2.24
C LYS A 107 13.91 -7.72 -3.25
N GLU A 108 13.38 -8.54 -4.14
CA GLU A 108 12.22 -8.16 -4.95
C GLU A 108 10.95 -8.39 -4.13
N ILE A 109 10.15 -7.36 -3.99
CA ILE A 109 8.88 -7.39 -3.24
C ILE A 109 7.73 -6.91 -4.13
N THR A 110 6.51 -7.29 -3.78
CA THR A 110 5.32 -6.69 -4.37
C THR A 110 4.90 -5.46 -3.57
N VAL A 111 4.79 -4.31 -4.24
CA VAL A 111 4.20 -3.09 -3.69
C VAL A 111 2.85 -2.87 -4.33
N ARG A 112 1.82 -2.65 -3.51
CA ARG A 112 0.46 -2.35 -3.97
C ARG A 112 -0.02 -1.03 -3.43
N VAL A 113 -0.90 -0.37 -4.16
CA VAL A 113 -1.73 0.74 -3.67
C VAL A 113 -3.17 0.24 -3.69
N LEU A 114 -3.86 0.30 -2.57
CA LEU A 114 -5.20 -0.29 -2.44
C LEU A 114 -6.14 0.53 -1.54
N THR A 115 -7.44 0.29 -1.68
CA THR A 115 -8.47 0.89 -0.82
C THR A 115 -8.56 0.18 0.54
N PRO A 116 -9.08 0.82 1.60
CA PRO A 116 -9.15 0.21 2.92
C PRO A 116 -9.97 -1.08 2.94
N ASP A 117 -11.02 -1.17 2.12
CA ASP A 117 -11.88 -2.35 2.01
C ASP A 117 -11.14 -3.56 1.43
N GLU A 118 -10.15 -3.35 0.56
CA GLU A 118 -9.31 -4.44 0.02
C GLU A 118 -8.32 -4.98 1.06
N LEU A 119 -7.93 -4.19 2.06
CA LEU A 119 -7.03 -4.63 3.13
C LEU A 119 -7.65 -5.76 3.98
N PHE A 120 -8.96 -5.70 4.21
CA PHE A 120 -9.70 -6.62 5.09
C PHE A 120 -10.53 -7.67 4.36
N LYS A 121 -10.31 -7.80 3.05
CA LYS A 121 -10.98 -8.81 2.24
C LYS A 121 -10.38 -10.18 2.54
N PHE A 122 -11.10 -10.98 3.31
CA PHE A 122 -10.80 -12.38 3.61
C PHE A 122 -11.68 -13.32 2.80
#